data_AF-X1UCR2-F1
#
_entry.id   AF-X1UCR2-F1
#
_cell.length_a   1.000
_cell.length_b   1.000
_cell.length_c   1.000
_cell.angle_alpha   90.00
_cell.angle_beta   90.00
_cell.angle_gamma   90.00
#
_symmetry.space_group_name_H-M   'P 1'
#
loop_
_entity.id
_entity.type
_entity.pdbx_description
1 polymer ?
#
loop_
_entity_poly.entity_id
_entity_poly.type
_entity_poly.pdbx_seq_one_letter_code
_entity_poly.pdbx_strand_id
1 'polypeptide(L)' 'PHTTTPLKDCQAWIFKYDRRHSRLSFQARNVEIGNKAFARLAHHLATE' A
#
# COMPACT_ATOMS: atom_id res chain seq x y z
N PRO A 1 -8.45 -13.12 18.95
CA PRO A 1 -8.56 -13.38 17.49
C PRO A 1 -7.76 -12.33 16.71
N HIS A 2 -6.49 -12.64 16.43
CA HIS A 2 -5.69 -11.84 15.50
C HIS A 2 -6.24 -12.08 14.09
N THR A 3 -7.00 -11.12 13.57
CA THR A 3 -7.37 -11.05 12.15
C THR A 3 -6.15 -10.64 11.33
N THR A 4 -5.13 -11.49 11.32
CA THR A 4 -4.07 -11.42 10.33
C THR A 4 -4.69 -11.88 9.02
N THR A 5 -5.40 -10.97 8.34
CA THR A 5 -5.77 -11.18 6.94
C THR A 5 -4.46 -11.48 6.21
N PRO A 6 -4.30 -12.69 5.68
CA PRO A 6 -2.99 -13.15 5.26
C PRO A 6 -2.51 -12.23 4.15
N LEU A 7 -1.25 -11.79 4.23
CA LEU A 7 -0.54 -11.08 3.15
C LEU A 7 -0.70 -11.78 1.77
N LYS A 8 -1.09 -13.06 1.78
CA LYS A 8 -1.39 -13.91 0.61
C LYS A 8 -2.56 -13.42 -0.26
N ASP A 9 -3.54 -12.69 0.29
CA ASP A 9 -4.71 -12.22 -0.46
C ASP A 9 -4.55 -10.76 -0.95
N CYS A 10 -3.39 -10.16 -0.71
CA CYS A 10 -3.10 -8.80 -1.17
C CYS A 10 -2.35 -8.84 -2.50
N GLN A 11 -2.87 -8.14 -3.50
CA GLN A 11 -2.22 -8.03 -4.80
C GLN A 11 -1.16 -6.93 -4.86
N ALA A 12 -1.32 -5.86 -4.06
CA ALA A 12 -0.39 -4.75 -4.05
C ALA A 12 -0.36 -4.01 -2.71
N TRP A 13 0.81 -3.45 -2.37
CA TRP A 13 1.02 -2.62 -1.19
C TRP A 13 1.75 -1.34 -1.57
N ILE A 14 1.41 -0.25 -0.88
CA ILE A 14 2.12 1.03 -0.93
C ILE A 14 2.71 1.28 0.45
N PHE A 15 4.04 1.43 0.48
CA PHE A 15 4.77 1.83 1.67
C PHE A 15 5.39 3.21 1.44
N LYS A 16 5.37 4.04 2.48
CA LYS A 16 6.09 5.31 2.50
C LYS A 16 7.39 5.11 3.26
N TYR A 17 8.50 5.46 2.63
CA TYR A 17 9.80 5.46 3.30
C TYR A 17 10.18 6.89 3.69
N ASP A 18 10.25 7.14 4.99
CA ASP A 18 10.78 8.38 5.54
C ASP A 18 12.28 8.23 5.77
N ARG A 19 13.07 8.83 4.87
CA ARG A 19 14.53 8.80 4.93
C ARG A 19 15.10 9.53 6.14
N ARG A 20 14.42 10.56 6.68
CA ARG A 20 14.94 11.35 7.81
C ARG A 20 14.93 10.56 9.11
N HIS A 21 13.94 9.71 9.28
CA HIS A 21 13.78 8.86 10.46
C HIS A 21 14.09 7.38 10.17
N SER A 22 14.62 7.07 8.97
CA SER A 22 14.84 5.70 8.48
C SER A 22 13.64 4.79 8.72
N ARG A 23 12.42 5.32 8.56
CA ARG A 23 11.18 4.66 8.98
C ARG A 23 10.34 4.28 7.79
N LEU A 24 9.98 3.00 7.71
CA LEU A 24 9.00 2.50 6.75
C LEU A 24 7.62 2.51 7.39
N SER A 25 6.64 3.16 6.75
CA SER A 25 5.24 3.14 7.18
C SER A 25 4.35 2.55 6.10
N PHE A 26 3.35 1.78 6.53
CA PHE A 26 2.30 1.25 5.66
C PHE A 26 1.33 2.38 5.29
N GLN A 27 1.04 2.51 3.99
CA GLN A 27 0.15 3.55 3.48
C GLN A 27 -1.18 2.97 2.98
N ALA A 28 -1.11 1.95 2.12
CA ALA A 28 -2.30 1.32 1.57
C ALA A 28 -2.03 -0.12 1.12
N ARG A 29 -3.08 -0.94 1.09
CA ARG A 29 -3.09 -2.26 0.46
C ARG A 29 -4.26 -2.36 -0.49
N ASN A 30 -4.07 -3.14 -1.55
CA ASN A 30 -5.13 -3.55 -2.45
C ASN A 30 -5.20 -5.07 -2.52
N VAL A 31 -6.42 -5.58 -2.39
CA VAL A 31 -6.75 -7.02 -2.48
C VAL A 31 -7.53 -7.34 -3.76
N GLU A 32 -7.96 -6.32 -4.51
CA GLU A 32 -8.89 -6.46 -5.63
C GLU A 32 -8.24 -6.09 -6.97
N ILE A 33 -8.39 -6.95 -7.99
CA ILE A 33 -7.94 -6.67 -9.36
C ILE A 33 -8.74 -5.50 -9.92
N GLY A 34 -8.06 -4.51 -10.49
CA GLY A 34 -8.73 -3.40 -11.19
C GLY A 34 -9.25 -2.28 -10.28
N ASN A 35 -8.84 -2.24 -9.00
CA ASN A 35 -9.18 -1.15 -8.09
C ASN A 35 -8.64 0.21 -8.60
N LYS A 36 -9.52 0.99 -9.23
CA LYS A 36 -9.19 2.30 -9.82
C LYS A 36 -8.78 3.33 -8.76
N ALA A 37 -9.32 3.25 -7.54
CA ALA A 37 -8.95 4.17 -6.47
C ALA A 37 -7.50 3.94 -6.02
N PHE A 38 -7.10 2.68 -5.86
CA PHE A 38 -5.72 2.32 -5.57
C PHE A 38 -4.77 2.72 -6.70
N ALA A 39 -5.15 2.48 -7.96
CA ALA A 39 -4.35 2.89 -9.11
C ALA A 39 -4.14 4.41 -9.17
N ARG A 40 -5.18 5.21 -8.88
CA ARG A 40 -5.06 6.67 -8.80
C ARG A 40 -4.15 7.11 -7.65
N LEU A 41 -4.27 6.48 -6.49
CA LEU A 41 -3.40 6.76 -5.34
C LEU A 41 -1.93 6.45 -5.68
N ALA A 42 -1.66 5.28 -6.25
CA ALA A 42 -0.33 4.89 -6.68
C ALA A 42 0.25 5.85 -7.72
N HIS A 43 -0.57 6.28 -8.70
CA HIS A 43 -0.15 7.24 -9.70
C HIS A 43 0.19 8.60 -9.08
N HIS A 44 -0.68 9.12 -8.21
CA HIS A 44 -0.45 10.41 -7.54
C HIS A 44 0.87 10.42 -6.77
N LEU A 45 1.10 9.38 -5.96
CA LEU A 45 2.32 9.23 -5.16
C LEU A 45 3.59 9.02 -5.98
N ALA A 46 3.48 8.48 -7.20
CA ALA A 46 4.61 8.31 -8.10
C ALA A 46 4.95 9.59 -8.89
N THR A 47 4.00 10.53 -8.98
CA THR A 47 4.15 11.80 -9.68
C THR A 47 4.44 12.99 -8.77
N GLU A 48 4.30 12.82 -7.45
CA GLU A 48 4.80 13.77 -6.42
C GLU A 48 6.32 13.64 -6.25
#